data_AF-A0A919LX18-F1
#
_entry.id   AF-A0A919LX18-F1
#
_cell.length_a   1.000
_cell.length_b   1.000
_cell.length_c   1.000
_cell.angle_alpha   90.00
_cell.angle_beta   90.00
_cell.angle_gamma   90.00
#
_symmetry.space_group_name_H-M   'P 1'
#
loop_
_entity.id
_entity.type
_entity.pdbx_description
1 polymer ?
#
loop_
_entity_poly.entity_id
_entity_poly.type
_entity_poly.pdbx_seq_one_letter_code
_entity_poly.pdbx_strand_id
1 'polypeptide(L)' 'MVNPPQYSVSVIQANNGKVTVHHSYHALGRVLRDAGFRFPPLIERIPDGQRIDVSAEQLPELDADFVFATAVGYRR' A
#
# COMPACT_ATOMS: atom_id res chain seq x y z
N MET A 1 6.42 22.58 -4.27
CA MET A 1 6.64 21.78 -3.05
C MET A 1 5.51 20.75 -3.00
N VAL A 2 5.80 19.47 -2.79
CA VAL A 2 4.75 18.45 -2.66
C VAL A 2 4.01 18.66 -1.34
N ASN A 3 2.68 18.55 -1.35
CA ASN A 3 1.81 18.60 -0.17
C ASN A 3 1.19 17.21 0.05
N PRO A 4 1.82 16.31 0.84
CA PRO A 4 1.42 14.91 0.91
C PRO A 4 -0.05 14.65 1.28
N PRO A 5 -0.68 15.41 2.23
CA PRO A 5 -2.10 15.24 2.54
C PRO A 5 -3.06 15.41 1.35
N GLN A 6 -2.63 16.08 0.27
CA GLN A 6 -3.44 16.22 -0.94
C GLN A 6 -3.53 14.91 -1.74
N TYR A 7 -2.57 14.01 -1.61
CA TYR A 7 -2.47 12.79 -2.39
C TYR A 7 -2.76 11.55 -1.56
N SER A 8 -3.33 10.55 -2.22
CA SER A 8 -3.53 9.20 -1.73
C SER A 8 -2.43 8.28 -2.25
N VAL A 9 -2.01 7.31 -1.44
CA VAL A 9 -1.04 6.30 -1.82
C VAL A 9 -1.48 4.92 -1.35
N SER A 10 -1.07 3.88 -2.07
CA SER A 10 -1.18 2.50 -1.61
C SER A 10 0.13 1.76 -1.86
N VAL A 11 0.41 0.74 -1.02
CA VAL A 11 1.56 -0.15 -1.21
C VAL A 11 1.03 -1.57 -1.34
N ILE A 12 1.29 -2.18 -2.48
CA ILE A 12 0.80 -3.52 -2.82
C ILE A 12 1.96 -4.49 -3.01
N GLN A 13 1.72 -5.75 -2.64
CA GLN A 13 2.64 -6.84 -2.91
C GLN A 13 1.89 -7.97 -3.62
N ALA A 14 2.43 -8.43 -4.75
CA ALA A 14 1.91 -9.61 -5.43
C ALA A 14 2.08 -10.85 -4.54
N ASN A 15 1.02 -11.66 -4.42
CA ASN A 15 1.02 -12.87 -3.63
C ASN A 15 0.19 -13.97 -4.31
N ASN A 16 0.82 -14.79 -5.16
CA ASN A 16 0.23 -16.00 -5.77
C ASN A 16 -1.23 -15.85 -6.26
N GLY A 17 -1.48 -14.86 -7.13
CA GLY A 17 -2.83 -14.58 -7.68
C GLY A 17 -3.72 -13.69 -6.81
N LYS A 18 -3.21 -13.26 -5.66
CA LYS A 18 -3.81 -12.26 -4.76
C LYS A 18 -2.85 -11.08 -4.59
N VAL A 19 -3.34 -10.08 -3.87
CA VAL A 19 -2.55 -8.92 -3.46
C VAL A 19 -2.51 -8.86 -1.94
N THR A 20 -1.32 -8.84 -1.37
CA THR A 20 -1.12 -8.57 0.05
C THR A 20 -0.99 -7.06 0.25
N VAL A 21 -1.73 -6.54 1.22
CA VAL A 21 -1.63 -5.14 1.69
C VAL A 21 -1.48 -5.09 3.19
N HIS A 22 -0.58 -4.24 3.66
CA HIS A 22 -0.32 -4.02 5.09
C HIS A 22 -0.98 -2.72 5.54
N HIS A 23 -1.35 -2.59 6.82
CA HIS A 23 -1.69 -1.27 7.38
C HIS A 23 -0.54 -0.27 7.18
N SER A 24 0.69 -0.73 7.41
CA SER A 24 1.92 -0.01 7.12
C SER A 24 2.97 -0.97 6.58
N TYR A 25 3.36 -0.82 5.31
CA TYR A 25 4.34 -1.69 4.66
C TYR A 25 5.77 -1.37 5.13
N HIS A 26 6.17 -1.95 6.25
CA HIS A 26 7.51 -1.82 6.84
C HIS A 26 7.99 -0.35 6.86
N ALA A 27 9.26 -0.09 6.53
CA ALA A 27 9.82 1.26 6.53
C ALA A 27 9.17 2.19 5.49
N LEU A 28 8.79 1.67 4.32
CA LEU A 28 8.17 2.48 3.26
C LEU A 28 6.80 3.02 3.70
N GLY A 29 5.94 2.16 4.24
CA GLY A 29 4.64 2.56 4.76
C GLY A 29 4.75 3.58 5.89
N ARG A 30 5.72 3.39 6.79
CA ARG A 30 6.00 4.35 7.87
C ARG A 30 6.37 5.73 7.32
N VAL A 31 7.29 5.81 6.37
CA VAL A 31 7.69 7.10 5.77
C VAL A 31 6.51 7.79 5.08
N LEU A 32 5.67 7.04 4.36
CA LEU A 32 4.49 7.60 3.69
C LEU A 32 3.45 8.14 4.70
N ARG A 33 3.21 7.42 5.81
CA ARG A 33 2.32 7.87 6.89
C ARG A 33 2.89 9.06 7.64
N ASP A 34 4.16 9.03 8.01
CA ASP A 34 4.86 10.13 8.71
C ASP A 34 4.89 11.42 7.86
N ALA A 35 4.97 11.28 6.52
CA ALA A 35 4.85 12.40 5.58
C ALA A 35 3.43 12.94 5.46
N GLY A 36 2.41 12.20 5.91
CA GLY A 36 1.01 12.62 5.90
C GLY A 36 0.23 12.28 4.63
N PHE A 37 0.68 11.32 3.82
CA PHE A 37 -0.15 10.80 2.72
C PHE A 37 -1.39 10.08 3.23
N ARG A 38 -2.48 10.14 2.46
CA ARG A 38 -3.72 9.41 2.77
C ARG A 38 -3.66 7.99 2.20
N PHE A 39 -4.29 7.02 2.86
CA PHE A 39 -4.41 5.66 2.34
C PHE A 39 -5.88 5.31 2.05
N PRO A 40 -6.14 4.37 1.10
CA PRO A 40 -7.47 3.86 0.84
C PRO A 40 -8.17 3.35 2.12
N PRO A 41 -9.51 3.50 2.24
CA PRO A 41 -10.25 3.04 3.42
C PRO A 41 -10.05 1.56 3.75
N LEU A 42 -9.85 0.71 2.73
CA LEU A 42 -9.57 -0.71 2.95
C LEU A 42 -8.26 -0.93 3.72
N ILE A 43 -7.22 -0.14 3.43
CA ILE A 43 -5.92 -0.19 4.12
C ILE A 43 -6.03 0.42 5.52
N GLU A 44 -6.73 1.53 5.68
CA GLU A 44 -6.89 2.18 7.00
C GLU A 44 -7.67 1.34 8.02
N ARG A 45 -8.54 0.43 7.54
CA ARG A 45 -9.29 -0.50 8.40
C ARG A 45 -8.46 -1.69 8.89
N ILE A 46 -7.29 -1.94 8.29
CA ILE A 46 -6.40 -3.01 8.76
C ILE A 46 -5.84 -2.59 10.11
N PRO A 47 -5.91 -3.43 11.15
CA PRO A 47 -5.29 -3.10 12.44
C PRO A 47 -3.79 -2.84 12.30
N ASP A 48 -3.26 -1.94 13.13
CA ASP A 48 -1.84 -1.60 13.08
C ASP A 48 -0.96 -2.86 13.25
N GLY A 49 0.13 -2.91 12.49
CA GLY A 49 1.02 -4.06 12.39
C GLY A 49 0.47 -5.27 11.62
N GLN A 50 -0.79 -5.25 11.17
CA GLN A 50 -1.39 -6.37 10.43
C GLN A 50 -1.40 -6.16 8.90
N ARG A 51 -1.79 -7.24 8.21
CA ARG A 51 -1.96 -7.30 6.76
C ARG A 51 -3.12 -8.20 6.39
N ILE A 52 -3.66 -8.02 5.20
CA ILE A 52 -4.67 -8.89 4.60
C ILE A 52 -4.25 -9.27 3.18
N ASP A 53 -4.79 -10.40 2.71
CA ASP A 53 -4.75 -10.75 1.29
C ASP A 53 -6.11 -10.45 0.67
N VAL A 54 -6.12 -9.71 -0.43
CA VAL A 54 -7.33 -9.38 -1.20
C VAL A 54 -7.29 -10.06 -2.56
N SER A 55 -8.46 -10.33 -3.13
CA SER A 55 -8.55 -10.88 -4.48
C SER A 55 -8.14 -9.83 -5.53
N ALA A 56 -7.76 -10.28 -6.73
CA ALA A 56 -7.40 -9.37 -7.82
C ALA A 56 -8.59 -8.49 -8.26
N GLU A 57 -9.81 -8.99 -8.12
CA GLU A 57 -11.05 -8.26 -8.42
C GLU A 57 -11.27 -7.06 -7.48
N GLN A 58 -10.67 -7.09 -6.29
CA GLN A 58 -10.73 -5.99 -5.32
C GLN A 58 -9.62 -4.94 -5.53
N LEU A 59 -8.78 -5.06 -6.58
CA LEU A 59 -7.78 -4.04 -6.91
C LEU A 59 -8.31 -2.60 -6.94
N PRO A 60 -9.54 -2.31 -7.43
CA PRO A 60 -10.09 -0.95 -7.39
C PRO A 60 -10.21 -0.37 -5.96
N GLU A 61 -10.37 -1.21 -4.94
CA GLU A 61 -10.43 -0.76 -3.53
C GLU A 61 -9.05 -0.36 -2.97
N LEU A 62 -7.98 -0.67 -3.70
CA LEU A 62 -6.60 -0.32 -3.37
C LEU A 62 -6.08 0.86 -4.22
N ASP A 63 -6.90 1.39 -5.12
CA ASP A 63 -6.51 2.47 -6.01
C ASP A 63 -6.21 3.76 -5.26
N ALA A 64 -5.26 4.52 -5.78
CA ALA A 64 -4.73 5.73 -5.18
C ALA A 64 -4.05 6.59 -6.24
N ASP A 65 -3.79 7.87 -5.95
CA ASP A 65 -3.07 8.76 -6.88
C ASP A 65 -1.70 8.19 -7.26
N PHE A 66 -1.06 7.47 -6.33
CA PHE A 66 0.16 6.70 -6.58
C PHE A 66 0.10 5.31 -5.94
N VAL A 67 0.31 4.27 -6.75
CA VAL A 67 0.41 2.89 -6.28
C VAL A 67 1.87 2.44 -6.31
N PHE A 68 2.41 2.03 -5.15
CA PHE A 68 3.75 1.48 -5.02
C PHE A 68 3.70 -0.05 -4.99
N ALA A 69 4.68 -0.67 -5.64
CA ALA A 69 4.93 -2.10 -5.53
C ALA A 69 6.43 -2.35 -5.34
N THR A 70 6.80 -3.35 -4.53
CA THR A 70 8.20 -3.77 -4.37
C THR A 70 8.42 -5.12 -5.02
N ALA A 71 9.51 -5.26 -5.79
CA ALA A 71 9.93 -6.51 -6.38
C ALA A 71 11.30 -6.91 -5.85
N VAL A 72 11.50 -8.22 -5.63
CA VAL A 72 12.85 -8.76 -5.39
C VAL A 72 13.54 -8.89 -6.74
N GLY A 73 14.53 -8.03 -6.98
CA GLY A 73 15.36 -8.12 -8.18
C GLY A 73 16.32 -9.30 -8.09
N TYR A 74 16.15 -10.31 -8.93
CA TYR A 74 17.20 -11.31 -9.16
C TYR A 74 18.21 -10.73 -10.14
N ARG A 75 19.46 -10.52 -9.70
CA ARG A 75 20.57 -10.31 -10.64
C ARG A 75 20.83 -11.65 -11.32
N ARG A 76 20.62 -11.70 -12.63
CA ARG A 76 21.19 -12.77 -13.45
C ARG A 76 22.70 -12.61 -13.53
#